data_AF-A0A914Q0P2-F1
#
_entry.id   AF-A0A914Q0P2-F1
#
_cell.length_a   1.000
_cell.length_b   1.000
_cell.length_c   1.000
_cell.angle_alpha   90.00
_cell.angle_beta   90.00
_cell.angle_gamma   90.00
#
_symmetry.space_group_name_H-M   'P 1'
#
loop_
_entity.id
_entity.type
_entity.pdbx_description
1 polymer ?
#
loop_
_entity_poly.entity_id
_entity_poly.type
_entity_poly.pdbx_seq_one_letter_code
_entity_poly.pdbx_strand_id
1 'polypeptide(L)'
;MPTWESIDSRPLPQWYDNSKFGIFCHWGVYAVTAHREAWLWWYWKATKDPEIIKYMEKHFHGQTYADFASQFTAEDFNPKEFASIVKASGAKYFVFTSKHHEGFTMWSSSTSWNWNAGDIGPKRDIVGKLNFL
;
A
#
# COMPACT_ATOMS: atom_id res chain seq x y z
N MET A 1 24.11 -22.96 -6.75
CA MET A 1 23.59 -21.70 -7.33
C MET A 1 22.11 -21.88 -7.58
N PRO A 2 21.27 -20.85 -7.41
CA PRO A 2 19.86 -20.96 -7.75
C PRO A 2 19.69 -21.20 -9.26
N THR A 3 19.05 -22.32 -9.64
CA THR A 3 18.62 -22.62 -11.02
C THR A 3 17.11 -22.73 -11.07
N TRP A 4 16.53 -22.68 -12.28
CA TRP A 4 15.08 -22.83 -12.44
C TRP A 4 14.58 -24.18 -11.92
N GLU A 5 15.30 -25.25 -12.23
CA GLU A 5 14.97 -26.60 -11.76
C GLU A 5 14.91 -26.68 -10.23
N SER A 6 15.85 -26.00 -9.55
CA SER A 6 15.85 -25.93 -8.08
C SER A 6 14.65 -25.14 -7.53
N ILE A 7 14.28 -24.02 -8.17
CA ILE A 7 13.17 -23.16 -7.74
C ILE A 7 11.81 -23.83 -7.98
N ASP A 8 11.66 -24.52 -9.11
CA ASP A 8 10.42 -25.18 -9.54
C ASP A 8 10.15 -26.47 -8.75
N SER A 9 11.19 -27.07 -8.16
CA SER A 9 11.03 -28.23 -7.27
C SER A 9 10.29 -27.93 -5.97
N ARG A 10 10.07 -26.65 -5.62
CA ARG A 10 9.41 -26.25 -4.36
C ARG A 10 7.91 -26.51 -4.46
N PRO A 11 7.34 -27.36 -3.59
CA PRO A 11 5.90 -27.59 -3.58
C PRO A 11 5.16 -26.35 -3.09
N LEU A 12 3.88 -26.24 -3.46
CA LEU A 12 2.99 -25.27 -2.83
C LEU A 12 2.91 -25.58 -1.32
N PRO A 13 3.18 -24.61 -0.43
CA PRO A 13 3.13 -24.87 1.00
C PRO A 13 1.70 -25.20 1.44
N GLN A 14 1.55 -26.26 2.25
CA GLN A 14 0.24 -26.80 2.61
C GLN A 14 -0.67 -25.79 3.32
N TRP A 15 -0.12 -24.84 4.09
CA TRP A 15 -0.90 -23.80 4.75
C TRP A 15 -1.62 -22.89 3.74
N TYR A 16 -0.98 -22.58 2.60
CA TYR A 16 -1.57 -21.72 1.58
C TYR A 16 -2.67 -22.47 0.84
N ASP A 17 -2.41 -23.73 0.49
CA ASP A 17 -3.45 -24.58 -0.10
C ASP A 17 -4.65 -24.72 0.85
N ASN A 18 -4.43 -24.95 2.15
CA ASN A 18 -5.51 -25.07 3.13
C ASN A 18 -6.24 -23.75 3.44
N SER A 19 -5.63 -22.60 3.15
CA SER A 19 -6.16 -21.29 3.52
C SER A 19 -7.46 -20.94 2.80
N LYS A 20 -7.54 -21.25 1.49
CA LYS A 20 -8.66 -21.01 0.56
C LYS A 20 -9.14 -19.56 0.40
N PHE A 21 -9.02 -18.71 1.42
CA PHE A 21 -9.46 -17.32 1.42
C PHE A 21 -8.46 -16.42 2.13
N GLY A 22 -8.18 -15.27 1.51
CA GLY A 22 -7.37 -14.19 2.09
C GLY A 22 -7.83 -12.84 1.59
N ILE A 23 -7.38 -11.78 2.28
CA ILE A 23 -7.72 -10.39 1.96
C ILE A 23 -6.47 -9.69 1.44
N PHE A 24 -6.64 -8.89 0.39
CA PHE A 24 -5.60 -7.99 -0.11
C PHE A 24 -6.07 -6.53 0.08
N CYS A 25 -5.24 -5.71 0.72
CA CYS A 25 -5.48 -4.29 0.91
C CYS A 25 -4.50 -3.44 0.10
N HIS A 26 -5.05 -2.55 -0.73
CA HIS A 26 -4.35 -1.43 -1.33
C HIS A 26 -4.55 -0.19 -0.45
N TRP A 27 -3.47 0.28 0.16
CA TRP A 27 -3.47 1.51 0.93
C TRP A 27 -2.10 2.17 0.87
N GLY A 28 -2.08 3.49 0.68
CA GLY A 28 -0.87 4.29 0.49
C GLY A 28 -1.23 5.74 0.18
N VAL A 29 -0.25 6.51 -0.28
CA VAL A 29 -0.39 7.97 -0.51
C VAL A 29 -1.56 8.31 -1.45
N TYR A 30 -1.84 7.48 -2.45
CA TYR A 30 -2.97 7.65 -3.37
C TYR A 30 -4.32 7.73 -2.65
N ALA A 31 -4.46 7.10 -1.48
CA ALA A 31 -5.70 7.09 -0.71
C ALA A 31 -6.06 8.45 -0.11
N VAL A 32 -5.11 9.39 0.02
CA VAL A 32 -5.35 10.75 0.53
C VAL A 32 -6.39 11.49 -0.31
N THR A 33 -6.33 11.32 -1.63
CA THR A 33 -7.28 11.98 -2.55
C THR A 33 -8.65 11.29 -2.57
N ALA A 34 -8.71 10.02 -2.15
CA ALA A 34 -9.91 9.17 -2.18
C ALA A 34 -10.68 9.21 -3.52
N HIS A 35 -9.97 9.39 -4.65
CA HIS A 35 -10.58 9.58 -5.95
C HIS A 35 -10.17 8.51 -6.96
N ARG A 36 -11.17 7.91 -7.60
CA ARG A 36 -11.09 6.89 -8.66
C ARG A 36 -10.43 5.58 -8.21
N GLU A 37 -9.10 5.53 -8.09
CA GLU A 37 -8.35 4.30 -7.80
C GLU A 37 -6.87 4.56 -7.43
N ALA A 38 -6.13 3.49 -7.10
CA ALA A 38 -4.72 3.53 -6.69
C ALA A 38 -3.74 4.05 -7.78
N TRP A 39 -4.16 4.05 -9.04
CA TRP A 39 -3.39 4.55 -10.18
C TRP A 39 -3.56 6.06 -10.45
N LEU A 40 -4.26 6.80 -9.58
CA LEU A 40 -4.52 8.24 -9.76
C LEU A 40 -3.26 9.05 -10.12
N TRP A 41 -2.12 8.76 -9.49
CA TRP A 41 -0.85 9.42 -9.84
C TRP A 41 -0.46 9.27 -11.30
N TRP A 42 -0.59 8.05 -11.84
CA TRP A 42 -0.24 7.75 -13.22
C TRP A 42 -1.19 8.44 -14.19
N TYR A 43 -2.50 8.43 -13.90
CA TYR A 43 -3.48 9.13 -14.71
C TYR A 43 -3.28 10.63 -14.69
N TRP A 44 -2.90 11.18 -13.53
CA TRP A 44 -2.63 12.60 -13.40
C TRP A 44 -1.34 13.04 -14.09
N LYS A 45 -0.24 12.30 -13.89
CA LYS A 45 1.11 12.75 -14.28
C LYS A 45 1.61 12.17 -15.59
N ALA A 46 1.28 10.92 -15.91
CA ALA A 46 1.78 10.24 -17.08
C ALA A 46 0.80 10.30 -18.25
N THR A 47 -0.44 9.82 -18.08
CA THR A 47 -1.42 9.82 -19.18
C THR A 47 -2.16 11.14 -19.31
N LYS A 48 -2.12 11.99 -18.28
CA LYS A 48 -2.78 13.31 -18.23
C LYS A 48 -4.28 13.23 -18.53
N ASP A 49 -4.97 12.32 -17.84
CA ASP A 49 -6.42 12.16 -17.93
C ASP A 49 -7.13 13.50 -17.60
N PRO A 50 -7.95 14.06 -18.51
CA PRO A 50 -8.59 15.36 -18.31
C PRO A 50 -9.53 15.43 -17.10
N GLU A 51 -10.22 14.35 -16.76
CA GLU A 51 -11.14 14.32 -15.61
C GLU A 51 -10.36 14.37 -14.30
N ILE A 52 -9.27 13.61 -14.23
CA ILE A 52 -8.36 13.63 -13.08
C ILE A 52 -7.70 14.99 -12.96
N ILE A 53 -7.18 15.59 -14.04
CA ILE A 53 -6.58 16.93 -13.99
C ILE A 53 -7.57 17.94 -13.44
N LYS A 54 -8.79 17.96 -13.97
CA LYS A 54 -9.85 18.88 -13.50
C LYS A 54 -10.20 18.67 -12.03
N TYR A 55 -10.27 17.41 -11.58
CA TYR A 55 -10.48 17.09 -10.17
C TYR A 55 -9.34 17.60 -9.30
N MET A 56 -8.08 17.31 -9.67
CA MET A 56 -6.90 17.73 -8.92
C MET A 56 -6.75 19.25 -8.87
N GLU A 57 -7.01 19.95 -9.97
CA GLU A 57 -7.01 21.41 -10.02
C GLU A 57 -8.09 22.03 -9.13
N LYS A 58 -9.28 21.42 -9.08
CA LYS A 58 -10.40 21.92 -8.26
C LYS A 58 -10.19 21.69 -6.76
N HIS A 59 -9.64 20.55 -6.38
CA HIS A 59 -9.61 20.10 -4.97
C HIS A 59 -8.24 20.22 -4.30
N PHE A 60 -7.16 20.18 -5.08
CA PHE A 60 -5.77 20.15 -4.58
C PHE A 60 -4.90 21.16 -5.33
N HIS A 61 -5.48 22.31 -5.69
CA HIS A 61 -4.83 23.36 -6.48
C HIS A 61 -3.43 23.70 -5.95
N GLY A 62 -2.44 23.68 -6.84
CA GLY A 62 -1.06 24.03 -6.52
C GLY A 62 -0.26 22.95 -5.78
N GLN A 63 -0.88 21.83 -5.41
CA GLN A 63 -0.17 20.70 -4.82
C GLN A 63 0.40 19.77 -5.89
N THR A 64 1.50 19.10 -5.55
CA THR A 64 2.09 17.98 -6.27
C THR A 64 1.70 16.66 -5.62
N TYR A 65 1.91 15.54 -6.31
CA TYR A 65 1.66 14.23 -5.70
C TYR A 65 2.57 13.95 -4.48
N ALA A 66 3.77 14.52 -4.46
CA ALA A 66 4.69 14.37 -3.34
C ALA A 66 4.16 15.01 -2.05
N ASP A 67 3.40 16.11 -2.17
CA ASP A 67 2.82 16.82 -1.03
C ASP A 67 1.82 15.95 -0.25
N PHE A 68 1.15 15.01 -0.94
CA PHE A 68 0.22 14.07 -0.30
C PHE A 68 0.91 13.09 0.65
N ALA A 69 2.21 12.83 0.52
CA ALA A 69 2.90 11.97 1.47
C ALA A 69 2.87 12.55 2.89
N SER A 70 2.91 13.87 3.04
CA SER A 70 2.78 14.53 4.35
C SER A 70 1.35 14.48 4.91
N GLN A 71 0.35 14.39 4.05
CA GLN A 71 -1.08 14.33 4.40
C GLN A 71 -1.55 12.90 4.69
N PHE A 72 -0.80 11.90 4.24
CA PHE A 72 -1.05 10.50 4.58
C PHE A 72 -0.60 10.23 6.03
N THR A 73 -1.38 10.64 7.04
CA THR A 73 -0.98 10.58 8.46
C THR A 73 -1.26 9.24 9.13
N ALA A 74 -2.20 8.46 8.58
CA ALA A 74 -2.72 7.24 9.21
C ALA A 74 -3.16 7.47 10.67
N GLU A 75 -3.70 8.65 10.98
CA GLU A 75 -4.01 9.07 12.36
C GLU A 75 -4.96 8.11 13.08
N ASP A 76 -6.02 7.67 12.41
CA ASP A 76 -7.01 6.72 12.96
C ASP A 76 -6.63 5.24 12.76
N PHE A 77 -5.45 4.95 12.22
CA PHE A 77 -5.05 3.56 11.95
C PHE A 77 -4.69 2.84 13.25
N ASN A 78 -5.55 1.90 13.63
CA ASN A 78 -5.31 0.94 14.70
C ASN A 78 -5.06 -0.47 14.12
N PRO A 79 -3.82 -0.98 14.17
CA PRO A 79 -3.50 -2.26 13.56
C PRO A 79 -4.16 -3.45 14.27
N LYS A 80 -4.47 -3.35 15.58
CA LYS A 80 -5.14 -4.41 16.33
C LYS A 80 -6.60 -4.55 15.93
N GLU A 81 -7.28 -3.42 15.77
CA GLU A 81 -8.66 -3.38 15.31
C GLU A 81 -8.76 -3.89 13.88
N PHE A 82 -7.89 -3.40 13.00
CA PHE A 82 -7.81 -3.86 11.62
C PHE A 82 -7.58 -5.39 11.55
N ALA A 83 -6.68 -5.92 12.38
CA ALA A 83 -6.44 -7.35 12.47
C ALA A 83 -7.64 -8.15 12.97
N SER A 84 -8.36 -7.61 13.97
CA SER A 84 -9.58 -8.20 14.47
C SER A 84 -10.65 -8.30 13.37
N ILE A 85 -10.80 -7.27 12.55
CA ILE A 85 -11.74 -7.24 11.42
C ILE A 85 -11.36 -8.30 10.37
N VAL A 86 -10.09 -8.33 9.95
CA VAL A 86 -9.60 -9.32 8.98
C VAL A 86 -9.81 -10.73 9.50
N LYS A 87 -9.49 -11.01 10.76
CA LYS A 87 -9.71 -12.33 11.37
C LYS A 87 -11.20 -12.69 11.44
N ALA A 88 -12.06 -11.73 11.81
CA ALA A 88 -13.50 -11.93 11.89
C ALA A 88 -14.15 -12.25 10.53
N SER A 89 -13.56 -11.79 9.42
CA SER A 89 -14.00 -12.15 8.06
C SER A 89 -13.79 -13.63 7.70
N GLY A 90 -12.99 -14.36 8.47
CA GLY A 90 -12.61 -15.75 8.18
C GLY A 90 -11.38 -15.90 7.28
N ALA A 91 -10.77 -14.79 6.83
CA ALA A 91 -9.52 -14.80 6.07
C ALA A 91 -8.41 -15.56 6.81
N LYS A 92 -7.66 -16.36 6.06
CA LYS A 92 -6.54 -17.17 6.57
C LYS A 92 -5.17 -16.60 6.27
N TYR A 93 -5.12 -15.62 5.38
CA TYR A 93 -3.94 -14.81 5.13
C TYR A 93 -4.35 -13.40 4.73
N PHE A 94 -3.43 -12.47 4.94
CA PHE A 94 -3.58 -11.07 4.58
C PHE A 94 -2.39 -10.62 3.74
N VAL A 95 -2.66 -9.88 2.68
CA VAL A 95 -1.65 -9.24 1.84
C VAL A 95 -1.86 -7.74 1.91
N PHE A 96 -0.76 -7.00 2.00
CA PHE A 96 -0.76 -5.55 2.05
C PHE A 96 0.18 -5.00 1.00
N THR A 97 -0.19 -3.91 0.33
CA THR A 97 0.72 -3.20 -0.55
C THR A 97 1.83 -2.56 0.25
N SER A 98 2.94 -3.27 0.47
CA SER A 98 4.12 -2.72 1.13
C SER A 98 4.72 -1.57 0.32
N LYS A 99 4.71 -1.69 -1.01
CA LYS A 99 5.06 -0.64 -1.97
C LYS A 99 4.23 -0.84 -3.24
N HIS A 100 3.52 0.19 -3.66
CA HIS A 100 2.78 0.19 -4.93
C HIS A 100 3.57 0.94 -6.02
N HIS A 101 2.97 1.19 -7.19
CA HIS A 101 3.66 1.71 -8.38
C HIS A 101 4.22 3.13 -8.22
N GLU A 102 3.67 3.94 -7.32
CA GLU A 102 4.19 5.26 -6.96
C GLU A 102 5.48 5.20 -6.13
N GLY A 103 5.91 3.99 -5.73
CA GLY A 103 7.20 3.76 -5.09
C GLY A 103 7.28 4.12 -3.61
N PHE A 104 6.20 4.60 -3.00
CA PHE A 104 6.16 4.91 -1.56
C PHE A 104 6.19 3.61 -0.76
N THR A 105 7.15 3.49 0.15
CA THR A 105 7.28 2.29 0.99
C THR A 105 6.53 2.48 2.31
N MET A 106 5.73 1.48 2.68
CA MET A 106 4.90 1.49 3.89
C MET A 106 5.66 1.05 5.15
N TRP A 107 6.99 1.02 5.08
CA TRP A 107 7.94 0.72 6.15
C TRP A 107 9.10 1.72 6.10
N SER A 108 9.94 1.82 7.14
CA SER A 108 11.16 2.64 7.10
C SER A 108 12.19 2.03 6.14
N SER A 109 12.50 2.71 5.03
CA SER A 109 13.37 2.16 3.97
C SER A 109 14.61 3.01 3.76
N SER A 110 15.79 2.39 3.83
CA SER A 110 17.08 3.05 3.52
C SER A 110 17.28 3.32 2.03
N THR A 111 16.54 2.63 1.15
CA THR A 111 16.65 2.78 -0.32
C THR A 111 15.56 3.68 -0.90
N SER A 112 14.57 4.07 -0.09
CA SER A 112 13.50 5.01 -0.46
C SER A 112 13.49 6.20 0.49
N TRP A 113 14.66 6.83 0.63
CA TRP A 113 14.89 7.96 1.53
C TRP A 113 13.87 9.07 1.32
N ASN A 114 13.25 9.56 2.40
CA ASN A 114 12.20 10.58 2.39
C ASN A 114 10.93 10.26 1.56
N TRP A 115 10.80 9.04 1.04
CA TRP A 115 9.61 8.56 0.33
C TRP A 115 9.12 7.25 0.94
N ASN A 116 8.88 7.30 2.25
CA ASN A 116 8.43 6.15 3.03
C ASN A 116 7.67 6.55 4.31
N ALA A 117 6.87 5.63 4.83
CA ALA A 117 5.98 5.87 5.97
C ALA A 117 6.71 6.16 7.29
N GLY A 118 7.97 5.75 7.41
CA GLY A 118 8.82 6.09 8.55
C GLY A 118 9.29 7.54 8.53
N ASP A 119 9.63 8.04 7.34
CA ASP A 119 10.24 9.36 7.15
C ASP A 119 9.22 10.49 6.97
N ILE A 120 8.04 10.23 6.41
CA ILE A 120 7.02 11.25 6.12
C ILE A 120 5.60 10.69 6.26
N GLY A 121 4.63 11.54 6.61
CA GLY A 121 3.23 11.13 6.80
C GLY A 121 3.04 10.36 8.11
N PRO A 122 2.90 9.02 8.11
CA PRO A 122 2.56 8.27 9.31
C PRO A 122 3.62 8.27 10.42
N LYS A 123 4.87 8.57 10.06
CA LYS A 123 6.06 8.52 10.93
C LYS A 123 6.19 7.20 11.69
N ARG A 124 5.82 6.10 11.05
CA ARG A 124 5.82 4.75 11.62
C ARG A 124 5.88 3.68 10.54
N ASP A 125 6.45 2.53 10.89
CA ASP A 125 6.45 1.34 10.04
C ASP A 125 5.05 0.68 10.04
N ILE A 126 4.24 0.93 9.01
CA ILE A 126 2.89 0.39 8.90
C ILE A 126 2.94 -1.13 8.67
N VAL A 127 3.83 -1.61 7.82
CA VAL A 127 4.00 -3.05 7.54
C VAL A 127 4.40 -3.79 8.81
N GLY A 128 5.38 -3.29 9.55
CA GLY A 128 5.82 -3.87 10.82
C GLY A 128 4.70 -3.90 11.86
N LYS A 129 3.78 -2.93 11.86
CA LYS A 129 2.60 -2.92 12.74
C LYS A 129 1.53 -3.93 12.35
N LEU A 130 1.61 -4.56 11.18
CA LEU A 130 0.67 -5.59 10.72
C LEU A 130 1.23 -7.02 10.87
N ASN A 131 2.40 -7.20 11.49
CA ASN A 131 3.11 -8.49 11.54
C ASN A 131 2.43 -9.62 12.35
N PHE A 132 1.31 -9.32 13.01
CA PHE A 132 0.53 -10.26 13.84
C PHE A 132 -0.76 -10.73 13.17
N LEU A 133 -0.98 -10.33 11.91
CA LEU A 133 -2.08 -10.77 11.06
C LEU A 133 -1.85 -12.13 10.41
#